data_AF-A0A8I1I9I6-F1
#
_entry.id   AF-A0A8I1I9I6-F1
#
_cell.length_a   1.000
_cell.length_b   1.000
_cell.length_c   1.000
_cell.angle_alpha   90.00
_cell.angle_beta   90.00
_cell.angle_gamma   90.00
#
_symmetry.space_group_name_H-M   'P 1'
#
loop_
_entity.id
_entity.type
_entity.pdbx_description
1 polymer ?
#
loop_
_entity_poly.entity_id
_entity_poly.type
_entity_poly.pdbx_seq_one_letter_code
_entity_poly.pdbx_strand_id
1 'polypeptide(L)'
;MATWTEPFAGLMGFLDTRFPQQWTVFYWGLVARLFTGDGTFIARISRGRTIKEVVVGSLLFGSMGCFLFFMVLGNYALYLQLTGTVDVIAILGSGGPTAVYAVLQSLPLANLVILAFTLLAIIFTATTFDSISYILAAVVQSDVTEEPIAMEQAVLGLRTFRHADHTAAARRAGDLANSGDCRRHPADRHFRAARRLCNPRGDGRSAPAPRVPVPNHQYRRRHRHRSVVRCGYRPEAL
;
A
#
# COMPACT_ATOMS: atom_id res chain seq x y z
N MET A 1 -21.33 12.01 0.77
CA MET A 1 -20.42 10.86 0.94
C MET A 1 -19.60 10.90 2.24
N ALA A 2 -19.27 12.07 2.81
CA ALA A 2 -18.38 12.17 3.98
C ALA A 2 -18.82 11.38 5.24
N THR A 3 -20.12 11.17 5.44
CA THR A 3 -20.68 10.48 6.62
C THR A 3 -21.31 9.12 6.30
N TRP A 4 -20.97 8.52 5.16
CA TRP A 4 -21.59 7.26 4.74
C TRP A 4 -20.91 6.05 5.41
N THR A 5 -21.62 5.40 6.33
CA THR A 5 -21.09 4.30 7.16
C THR A 5 -21.93 3.02 7.13
N GLU A 6 -22.96 2.96 6.28
CA GLU A 6 -23.92 1.83 6.13
C GLU A 6 -24.21 1.07 7.45
N PRO A 7 -24.63 1.76 8.52
CA PRO A 7 -24.69 1.16 9.86
C PRO A 7 -25.77 0.06 10.00
N PHE A 8 -26.72 0.01 9.07
CA PHE A 8 -27.82 -0.97 9.04
C PHE A 8 -27.60 -2.12 8.04
N ALA A 9 -26.39 -2.22 7.47
CA ALA A 9 -26.04 -3.31 6.56
C ALA A 9 -26.30 -4.68 7.20
N GLY A 10 -27.11 -5.53 6.54
CA GLY A 10 -27.46 -6.87 7.03
C GLY A 10 -28.59 -6.93 8.07
N LEU A 11 -29.20 -5.80 8.42
CA LEU A 11 -30.36 -5.73 9.32
C LEU A 11 -31.66 -5.53 8.49
N MET A 12 -32.78 -6.14 8.90
CA MET A 12 -34.12 -5.92 8.32
C MET A 12 -34.20 -5.97 6.76
N GLY A 13 -33.41 -6.82 6.11
CA GLY A 13 -33.44 -6.97 4.64
C GLY A 13 -32.60 -5.95 3.85
N PHE A 14 -31.83 -5.09 4.51
CA PHE A 14 -30.84 -4.25 3.84
C PHE A 14 -29.64 -5.07 3.36
N LEU A 15 -29.20 -4.85 2.11
CA LEU A 15 -28.06 -5.51 1.50
C LEU A 15 -26.75 -5.07 2.20
N ASP A 16 -25.93 -6.01 2.67
CA ASP A 16 -24.58 -5.72 3.17
C ASP A 16 -23.61 -5.59 1.99
N THR A 17 -23.42 -4.36 1.49
CA THR A 17 -22.54 -4.10 0.34
C THR A 17 -21.07 -3.91 0.74
N ARG A 18 -20.80 -3.63 2.03
CA ARG A 18 -19.47 -3.30 2.57
C ARG A 18 -18.71 -2.21 1.80
N PHE A 19 -19.43 -1.39 1.04
CA PHE A 19 -18.84 -0.40 0.16
C PHE A 19 -17.97 0.64 0.91
N PRO A 20 -18.43 1.28 2.01
CA PRO A 20 -17.63 2.30 2.68
C PRO A 20 -16.36 1.72 3.32
N GLN A 21 -16.38 0.46 3.75
CA GLN A 21 -15.19 -0.22 4.29
C GLN A 21 -14.18 -0.59 3.20
N GLN A 22 -14.66 -1.07 2.04
CA GLN A 22 -13.81 -1.49 0.93
C GLN A 22 -13.21 -0.31 0.16
N TRP A 23 -13.93 0.79 0.03
CA TRP A 23 -13.52 1.95 -0.76
C TRP A 23 -13.11 3.14 0.11
N THR A 24 -14.07 3.77 0.80
CA THR A 24 -13.86 5.04 1.50
C THR A 24 -12.80 4.92 2.60
N VAL A 25 -12.96 3.96 3.52
CA VAL A 25 -12.02 3.74 4.64
C VAL A 25 -10.65 3.31 4.13
N PHE A 26 -10.59 2.48 3.09
CA PHE A 26 -9.33 2.09 2.46
C PHE A 26 -8.57 3.29 1.89
N TYR A 27 -9.23 4.17 1.12
CA TYR A 27 -8.60 5.36 0.56
C TYR A 27 -8.17 6.36 1.65
N TRP A 28 -8.97 6.55 2.70
CA TRP A 28 -8.54 7.36 3.83
C TRP A 28 -7.32 6.79 4.54
N GLY A 29 -7.25 5.47 4.73
CA GLY A 29 -6.07 4.80 5.28
C GLY A 29 -4.84 4.92 4.37
N LEU A 30 -5.04 4.90 3.05
CA LEU A 30 -3.98 5.12 2.08
C LEU A 30 -3.45 6.55 2.13
N VAL A 31 -4.33 7.56 2.14
CA VAL A 31 -3.94 8.98 2.24
C VAL A 31 -3.28 9.26 3.60
N ALA A 32 -3.78 8.65 4.68
CA ALA A 32 -3.19 8.75 6.02
C ALA A 32 -1.71 8.34 6.05
N ARG A 33 -1.37 7.28 5.30
CA ARG A 33 0.02 6.79 5.18
C ARG A 33 0.92 7.76 4.43
N LEU A 34 0.39 8.49 3.45
CA LEU A 34 1.16 9.35 2.55
C LEU A 34 1.47 10.72 3.17
N PHE A 35 0.66 11.20 4.13
CA PHE A 35 0.84 12.52 4.78
C PHE A 35 2.25 12.76 5.32
N THR A 36 2.89 11.76 5.94
CA THR A 36 4.23 11.94 6.51
C THR A 36 5.26 12.31 5.44
N GLY A 37 5.17 11.69 4.27
CA GLY A 37 6.10 11.94 3.18
C GLY A 37 5.78 13.20 2.41
N ASP A 38 4.53 13.33 1.98
CA ASP A 38 4.09 14.47 1.18
C ASP A 38 4.18 15.79 1.97
N GLY A 39 3.93 15.74 3.29
CA GLY A 39 4.05 16.90 4.16
C GLY A 39 5.47 17.45 4.25
N THR A 40 6.47 16.56 4.33
CA THR A 40 7.89 16.97 4.36
C THR A 40 8.32 17.57 3.03
N PHE A 41 7.86 16.99 1.92
CA PHE A 41 8.13 17.51 0.57
C PHE A 41 7.53 18.91 0.37
N ILE A 42 6.24 19.07 0.68
CA ILE A 42 5.53 20.36 0.56
C ILE A 42 6.20 21.44 1.42
N ALA A 43 6.64 21.09 2.64
CA ALA A 43 7.34 22.02 3.53
C ALA A 43 8.68 22.50 2.94
N ARG A 44 9.44 21.61 2.27
CA ARG A 44 10.73 21.93 1.65
C ARG A 44 10.58 22.87 0.46
N ILE A 45 9.65 22.58 -0.45
CA ILE A 45 9.43 23.40 -1.66
C ILE A 45 8.76 24.75 -1.36
N SER A 46 8.12 24.88 -0.19
CA SER A 46 7.34 26.06 0.19
C SER A 46 8.10 27.06 1.07
N ARG A 47 9.44 26.95 1.17
CA ARG A 47 10.25 27.91 1.93
C ARG A 47 9.99 29.34 1.45
N GLY A 48 9.66 30.24 2.39
CA GLY A 48 9.44 31.67 2.12
C GLY A 48 8.02 32.05 1.69
N ARG A 49 7.06 31.11 1.62
CA ARG A 49 5.63 31.39 1.35
C ARG A 49 4.80 31.43 2.62
N THR A 50 3.66 32.13 2.59
CA THR A 50 2.72 32.12 3.72
C THR A 50 1.97 30.78 3.80
N ILE A 51 1.58 30.36 5.01
CA ILE A 51 0.84 29.09 5.21
C ILE A 51 -0.45 29.06 4.37
N LYS A 52 -1.14 30.21 4.24
CA LYS A 52 -2.38 30.30 3.46
C LYS A 52 -2.14 30.03 1.98
N GLU A 53 -1.10 30.59 1.39
CA GLU A 53 -0.74 30.35 -0.02
C GLU A 53 -0.36 28.90 -0.27
N VAL A 54 0.36 28.28 0.66
CA VAL A 54 0.78 26.87 0.57
C VAL A 54 -0.42 25.93 0.63
N VAL A 55 -1.35 26.18 1.55
CA VAL A 55 -2.56 25.36 1.70
C VAL A 55 -3.47 25.51 0.48
N VAL A 56 -3.76 26.75 0.05
CA VAL A 56 -4.63 26.99 -1.12
C VAL A 56 -3.98 26.47 -2.40
N GLY A 57 -2.67 26.69 -2.59
CA GLY A 57 -1.93 26.19 -3.74
C GLY A 57 -1.94 24.66 -3.80
N SER A 58 -1.60 23.98 -2.70
CA SER A 58 -1.57 22.51 -2.68
C SER A 58 -2.95 21.88 -2.90
N LEU A 59 -4.01 22.46 -2.34
CA LEU A 59 -5.39 22.01 -2.58
C LEU A 59 -5.82 22.18 -4.03
N LEU A 60 -5.54 23.35 -4.64
CA LEU A 60 -5.94 23.64 -6.02
C LEU A 60 -5.18 22.76 -7.03
N PHE A 61 -3.84 22.73 -6.95
CA PHE A 61 -3.04 21.93 -7.87
C PHE A 61 -3.28 20.42 -7.68
N GLY A 62 -3.42 19.96 -6.44
CA GLY A 62 -3.74 18.56 -6.13
C GLY A 62 -5.11 18.15 -6.68
N SER A 63 -6.14 18.95 -6.41
CA SER A 63 -7.51 18.66 -6.88
C SER A 63 -7.61 18.72 -8.41
N MET A 64 -6.96 19.71 -9.04
CA MET A 64 -6.97 19.85 -10.50
C MET A 64 -6.28 18.68 -11.20
N GLY A 65 -5.17 18.18 -10.64
CA GLY A 65 -4.50 16.99 -11.15
C GLY A 65 -5.39 15.75 -11.10
N CYS A 66 -6.01 15.48 -9.94
CA CYS A 66 -6.95 14.37 -9.80
C CYS A 66 -8.17 14.52 -10.73
N PHE A 67 -8.72 15.73 -10.80
CA PHE A 67 -9.86 16.04 -11.64
C PHE A 67 -9.57 15.74 -13.12
N LEU A 68 -8.46 16.25 -13.66
CA LEU A 68 -8.06 16.01 -15.04
C LEU A 68 -7.80 14.52 -15.32
N PHE A 69 -7.15 13.83 -14.39
CA PHE A 69 -6.89 12.40 -14.54
C PHE A 69 -8.18 11.58 -14.65
N PHE A 70 -9.11 11.74 -13.72
CA PHE A 70 -10.39 11.03 -13.74
C PHE A 70 -11.31 11.49 -14.88
N MET A 71 -11.25 12.78 -15.22
CA MET A 71 -12.02 13.32 -16.34
C MET A 71 -11.60 12.71 -17.68
N VAL A 72 -10.29 12.52 -17.91
CA VAL A 72 -9.81 11.96 -19.18
C VAL A 72 -9.89 10.43 -19.17
N LEU A 73 -9.18 9.77 -18.26
CA LEU A 73 -9.05 8.31 -18.27
C LEU A 73 -10.31 7.61 -17.73
N GLY A 74 -10.96 8.20 -16.72
CA GLY A 74 -12.19 7.65 -16.17
C GLY A 74 -13.34 7.74 -17.17
N ASN A 75 -13.52 8.90 -17.83
CA ASN A 75 -14.55 9.05 -18.85
C ASN A 75 -14.28 8.19 -20.09
N TYR A 76 -13.01 8.03 -20.47
CA TYR A 76 -12.63 7.13 -21.58
C TYR A 76 -13.00 5.66 -21.26
N ALA A 77 -12.63 5.17 -20.08
CA ALA A 77 -12.99 3.82 -19.66
C ALA A 77 -14.51 3.61 -19.56
N LEU A 78 -15.25 4.63 -19.12
CA LEU A 78 -16.71 4.60 -19.07
C LEU A 78 -17.33 4.56 -20.47
N TYR A 79 -16.82 5.38 -21.39
CA TYR A 79 -17.26 5.40 -22.79
C TYR A 79 -17.12 4.01 -23.44
N LEU A 80 -15.99 3.34 -23.25
CA LEU A 80 -15.73 1.98 -23.75
C LEU A 80 -16.74 0.94 -23.25
N GLN A 81 -17.15 1.03 -21.99
CA GLN A 81 -18.17 0.15 -21.41
C GLN A 81 -19.56 0.45 -22.01
N LEU A 82 -19.90 1.73 -22.17
CA LEU A 82 -21.21 2.15 -22.68
C LEU A 82 -21.39 1.85 -24.17
N THR A 83 -20.33 1.94 -24.98
CA THR A 83 -20.35 1.57 -26.39
C THR A 83 -20.25 0.06 -26.63
N GLY A 84 -20.02 -0.73 -25.58
CA GLY A 84 -19.86 -2.19 -25.67
C GLY A 84 -18.60 -2.63 -26.43
N THR A 85 -17.65 -1.72 -26.66
CA THR A 85 -16.41 -2.01 -27.39
C THR A 85 -15.45 -2.86 -26.55
N VAL A 86 -15.42 -2.63 -25.23
CA VAL A 86 -14.68 -3.44 -24.26
C VAL A 86 -15.53 -3.59 -22.99
N ASP A 87 -15.78 -4.82 -22.57
CA ASP A 87 -16.44 -5.09 -21.28
C ASP A 87 -15.42 -5.03 -20.13
N VAL A 88 -15.15 -3.81 -19.68
CA VAL A 88 -14.25 -3.50 -18.56
C VAL A 88 -14.73 -4.18 -17.28
N ILE A 89 -16.04 -4.32 -17.07
CA ILE A 89 -16.62 -4.93 -15.85
C ILE A 89 -16.30 -6.42 -15.79
N ALA A 90 -16.49 -7.15 -16.89
CA ALA A 90 -16.12 -8.57 -16.94
C ALA A 90 -14.61 -8.78 -16.73
N ILE A 91 -13.78 -7.94 -17.34
CA ILE A 91 -12.31 -8.04 -17.23
C ILE A 91 -11.84 -7.67 -15.82
N LEU A 92 -12.50 -6.73 -15.13
CA LEU A 92 -12.16 -6.33 -13.77
C LEU A 92 -12.23 -7.51 -12.78
N GLY A 93 -13.09 -8.49 -13.03
CA GLY A 93 -13.15 -9.74 -12.27
C GLY A 93 -11.87 -10.59 -12.34
N SER A 94 -11.05 -10.40 -13.38
CA SER A 94 -9.74 -11.06 -13.53
C SER A 94 -8.59 -10.30 -12.86
N GLY A 95 -8.80 -9.03 -12.50
CA GLY A 95 -7.81 -8.18 -11.85
C GLY A 95 -7.88 -6.71 -12.28
N GLY A 96 -7.49 -5.81 -11.38
CA GLY A 96 -7.37 -4.37 -11.68
C GLY A 96 -6.35 -4.04 -12.79
N PRO A 97 -5.13 -4.61 -12.78
CA PRO A 97 -4.11 -4.29 -13.79
C PRO A 97 -4.49 -4.75 -15.21
N THR A 98 -5.19 -5.89 -15.32
CA THR A 98 -5.63 -6.44 -16.61
C THR A 98 -6.70 -5.58 -17.24
N ALA A 99 -7.62 -5.01 -16.44
CA ALA A 99 -8.62 -4.06 -16.91
C ALA A 99 -7.99 -2.78 -17.49
N VAL A 100 -6.99 -2.22 -16.81
CA VAL A 100 -6.28 -1.02 -17.30
C VAL A 100 -5.55 -1.32 -18.62
N TYR A 101 -4.88 -2.47 -18.71
CA TYR A 101 -4.20 -2.88 -19.93
C TYR A 101 -5.18 -3.05 -21.11
N ALA A 102 -6.34 -3.67 -20.89
CA ALA A 102 -7.36 -3.86 -21.91
C ALA A 102 -7.91 -2.51 -22.43
N VAL A 103 -8.11 -1.54 -21.53
CA VAL A 103 -8.50 -0.18 -21.92
C VAL A 103 -7.42 0.46 -22.77
N LEU A 104 -6.13 0.32 -22.42
CA LEU A 104 -5.03 0.89 -23.22
C LEU A 104 -4.88 0.25 -24.60
N GLN A 105 -5.21 -1.04 -24.74
CA GLN A 105 -5.19 -1.73 -26.04
C GLN A 105 -6.24 -1.22 -27.02
N SER A 106 -7.31 -0.59 -26.54
CA SER A 106 -8.37 -0.05 -27.40
C SER A 106 -7.97 1.23 -28.16
N LEU A 107 -6.86 1.88 -27.80
CA LEU A 107 -6.43 3.13 -28.45
C LEU A 107 -5.75 2.86 -29.81
N PRO A 108 -5.91 3.74 -30.81
CA PRO A 108 -5.38 3.57 -32.17
C PRO A 108 -3.84 3.56 -32.31
N LEU A 109 -3.07 3.65 -31.22
CA LEU A 109 -1.61 3.46 -31.18
C LEU A 109 -1.21 2.67 -29.92
N ALA A 110 -1.93 1.58 -29.62
CA ALA A 110 -1.80 0.81 -28.39
C ALA A 110 -0.35 0.51 -27.97
N ASN A 111 0.50 0.01 -28.87
CA ASN A 111 1.88 -0.37 -28.54
C ASN A 111 2.72 0.79 -28.00
N LEU A 112 2.58 2.00 -28.58
CA LEU A 112 3.31 3.18 -28.14
C LEU A 112 2.78 3.69 -26.80
N VAL A 113 1.45 3.75 -26.65
CA VAL A 113 0.80 4.20 -25.41
C VAL A 113 1.13 3.26 -24.26
N ILE A 114 1.10 1.94 -24.48
CA ILE A 114 1.45 0.94 -23.46
C ILE A 114 2.93 1.07 -23.05
N LEU A 115 3.83 1.25 -24.01
CA LEU A 115 5.26 1.49 -23.72
C LEU A 115 5.43 2.76 -22.87
N ALA A 116 4.82 3.87 -23.29
CA ALA A 116 4.88 5.14 -22.57
C ALA A 116 4.27 5.03 -21.15
N PHE A 117 3.12 4.37 -21.01
CA PHE A 117 2.47 4.15 -19.72
C PHE A 117 3.33 3.30 -18.79
N THR A 118 3.96 2.23 -19.32
CA THR A 118 4.85 1.36 -18.55
C THR A 118 6.09 2.11 -18.08
N LEU A 119 6.71 2.91 -18.96
CA LEU A 119 7.86 3.75 -18.60
C LEU A 119 7.49 4.78 -17.53
N LEU A 120 6.34 5.43 -17.68
CA LEU A 120 5.85 6.41 -16.70
C LEU A 120 5.57 5.74 -15.35
N ALA A 121 5.00 4.53 -15.33
CA ALA A 121 4.80 3.76 -14.12
C ALA A 121 6.12 3.38 -13.43
N ILE A 122 7.15 2.99 -14.21
CA ILE A 122 8.49 2.70 -13.68
C ILE A 122 9.12 3.95 -13.08
N ILE A 123 9.09 5.08 -13.80
CA ILE A 123 9.64 6.36 -13.32
C ILE A 123 8.91 6.80 -12.06
N PHE A 124 7.58 6.78 -12.06
CA PHE A 124 6.76 7.13 -10.90
C PHE A 124 7.09 6.25 -9.68
N THR A 125 7.26 4.94 -9.90
CA THR A 125 7.66 4.00 -8.84
C THR A 125 9.07 4.32 -8.32
N ALA A 126 10.02 4.60 -9.21
CA ALA A 126 11.39 4.96 -8.85
C ALA A 126 11.44 6.27 -8.04
N THR A 127 10.72 7.31 -8.47
CA THR A 127 10.64 8.59 -7.73
C THR A 127 9.96 8.45 -6.37
N THR A 128 8.89 7.64 -6.30
CA THR A 128 8.21 7.35 -5.03
C THR A 128 9.16 6.64 -4.06
N PHE A 129 9.94 5.70 -4.56
CA PHE A 129 10.91 4.95 -3.76
C PHE A 129 12.06 5.82 -3.25
N ASP A 130 12.59 6.69 -4.11
CA ASP A 130 13.61 7.68 -3.74
C ASP A 130 13.13 8.59 -2.59
N SER A 131 11.90 9.11 -2.72
CA SER A 131 11.27 9.94 -1.69
C SER A 131 11.11 9.21 -0.36
N ILE A 132 10.61 7.97 -0.37
CA ILE A 132 10.42 7.15 0.84
C ILE A 132 11.76 6.87 1.53
N SER A 133 12.79 6.51 0.78
CA SER A 133 14.12 6.27 1.31
C SER A 133 14.71 7.52 1.96
N TYR A 134 14.53 8.70 1.34
CA TYR A 134 14.96 9.98 1.90
C TYR A 134 14.28 10.26 3.25
N ILE A 135 12.96 10.13 3.33
CA ILE A 135 12.19 10.42 4.55
C ILE A 135 12.58 9.46 5.66
N LEU A 136 12.71 8.16 5.35
CA LEU A 136 13.08 7.17 6.35
C LEU A 136 14.48 7.44 6.92
N ALA A 137 15.45 7.83 6.08
CA ALA A 137 16.77 8.23 6.55
C ALA A 137 16.69 9.47 7.45
N ALA A 138 15.93 10.49 7.04
CA ALA A 138 15.75 11.72 7.81
C ALA A 138 15.08 11.50 9.18
N VAL A 139 14.23 10.48 9.33
CA VAL A 139 13.58 10.15 10.61
C VAL A 139 14.45 9.30 11.53
N VAL A 140 15.43 8.56 10.99
CA VAL A 140 16.33 7.69 11.76
C VAL A 140 17.60 8.42 12.20
N GLN A 141 18.01 9.48 11.50
CA GLN A 141 19.16 10.29 11.87
C GLN A 141 18.92 11.04 13.20
N SER A 142 19.93 10.99 14.08
CA SER A 142 19.91 11.70 15.38
C SER A 142 20.51 13.10 15.28
N ASP A 143 21.30 13.37 14.25
CA ASP A 143 21.88 14.68 13.94
C ASP A 143 21.30 15.19 12.61
N VAL A 144 20.69 16.37 12.63
CA VAL A 144 19.83 16.90 11.55
C VAL A 144 20.63 17.79 10.57
N THR A 145 21.94 17.87 10.76
CA THR A 145 22.81 18.85 10.10
C THR A 145 23.41 18.36 8.76
N GLU A 146 23.39 17.06 8.46
CA GLU A 146 23.92 16.48 7.21
C GLU A 146 22.83 15.82 6.35
N GLU A 147 22.96 15.95 5.03
CA GLU A 147 22.09 15.23 4.09
C GLU A 147 22.32 13.71 4.20
N PRO A 148 21.25 12.89 4.19
CA PRO A 148 21.38 11.44 4.36
C PRO A 148 22.21 10.80 3.24
N ILE A 149 23.18 9.97 3.63
CA ILE A 149 24.09 9.29 2.70
C ILE A 149 23.35 8.32 1.76
N ALA A 150 23.65 8.40 0.46
CA ALA A 150 22.98 7.64 -0.60
C ALA A 150 22.98 6.11 -0.40
N MET A 151 23.98 5.57 0.32
CA MET A 151 24.07 4.15 0.64
C MET A 151 22.98 3.70 1.63
N GLU A 152 22.64 4.51 2.65
CA GLU A 152 21.57 4.16 3.59
C GLU A 152 20.20 4.24 2.91
N GLN A 153 20.00 5.21 2.03
CA GLN A 153 18.80 5.33 1.20
C GLN A 153 18.62 4.11 0.29
N ALA A 154 19.70 3.64 -0.34
CA ALA A 154 19.67 2.45 -1.19
C ALA A 154 19.35 1.16 -0.40
N VAL A 155 19.95 0.97 0.78
CA VAL A 155 19.71 -0.21 1.62
C VAL A 155 18.28 -0.24 2.17
N LEU A 156 17.78 0.91 2.61
CA LEU A 156 16.46 1.02 3.19
C LEU A 156 15.38 0.89 2.13
N GLY A 157 15.60 1.49 0.97
CA GLY A 157 14.86 1.22 -0.23
C GLY A 157 14.76 -0.28 -0.50
N LEU A 158 15.89 -0.98 -0.69
CA LEU A 158 15.87 -2.41 -1.05
C LEU A 158 15.09 -3.27 -0.03
N ARG A 159 15.13 -2.91 1.25
CA ARG A 159 14.32 -3.56 2.30
C ARG A 159 12.83 -3.31 2.13
N THR A 160 12.40 -2.09 1.82
CA THR A 160 10.99 -1.79 1.53
C THR A 160 10.49 -2.51 0.28
N PHE A 161 11.31 -2.60 -0.77
CA PHE A 161 10.96 -3.35 -1.98
C PHE A 161 10.76 -4.84 -1.70
N ARG A 162 11.70 -5.45 -0.97
CA ARG A 162 11.59 -6.84 -0.55
C ARG A 162 10.36 -7.08 0.33
N HIS A 163 10.04 -6.14 1.22
CA HIS A 163 8.84 -6.22 2.04
C HIS A 163 7.55 -6.10 1.21
N ALA A 164 7.52 -5.19 0.21
CA ALA A 164 6.41 -5.04 -0.70
C ALA A 164 6.17 -6.34 -1.51
N ASP A 165 7.24 -6.95 -2.02
CA ASP A 165 7.17 -8.20 -2.77
C ASP A 165 6.70 -9.38 -1.89
N HIS A 166 7.18 -9.47 -0.64
CA HIS A 166 6.66 -10.43 0.33
C HIS A 166 5.16 -10.24 0.63
N THR A 167 4.69 -8.99 0.72
CA THR A 167 3.25 -8.73 0.94
C THR A 167 2.39 -9.01 -0.30
N ALA A 168 2.91 -8.75 -1.51
CA ALA A 168 2.23 -9.09 -2.76
C ALA A 168 2.15 -10.61 -2.95
N ALA A 169 3.24 -11.32 -2.65
CA ALA A 169 3.27 -12.78 -2.63
C ALA A 169 2.30 -13.37 -1.60
N ALA A 170 2.21 -12.77 -0.41
CA ALA A 170 1.27 -13.20 0.63
C ALA A 170 -0.20 -12.99 0.22
N ARG A 171 -0.53 -11.88 -0.45
CA ARG A 171 -1.88 -11.65 -0.98
C ARG A 171 -2.25 -12.66 -2.06
N ARG A 172 -1.35 -12.90 -3.03
CA ARG A 172 -1.55 -13.94 -4.06
C ARG A 172 -1.75 -15.33 -3.45
N ALA A 173 -1.01 -15.66 -2.38
CA ALA A 173 -1.18 -16.92 -1.67
C ALA A 173 -2.54 -17.02 -0.95
N GLY A 174 -3.05 -15.90 -0.40
CA GLY A 174 -4.39 -15.82 0.17
C GLY A 174 -5.49 -16.00 -0.87
N ASP A 175 -5.36 -15.35 -2.03
CA ASP A 175 -6.34 -15.46 -3.12
C ASP A 175 -6.41 -16.89 -3.69
N LEU A 176 -5.27 -17.58 -3.84
CA LEU A 176 -5.20 -18.98 -4.26
C LEU A 176 -5.75 -19.97 -3.20
N ALA A 177 -5.59 -19.65 -1.91
CA ALA A 177 -6.16 -20.46 -0.84
C ALA A 177 -7.69 -20.35 -0.80
N ASN A 178 -8.23 -19.16 -1.14
CA ASN A 178 -9.66 -18.91 -1.18
C ASN A 178 -10.34 -19.48 -2.44
N SER A 179 -9.61 -19.70 -3.53
CA SER A 179 -10.14 -20.26 -4.79
C SER A 179 -10.22 -21.79 -4.83
N GLY A 180 -9.75 -22.50 -3.78
CA GLY A 180 -9.82 -23.97 -3.69
C GLY A 180 -8.92 -24.75 -4.67
N ASP A 181 -8.11 -24.07 -5.48
CA ASP A 181 -7.28 -24.70 -6.51
C ASP A 181 -5.88 -25.07 -5.96
N CYS A 182 -5.83 -26.10 -5.11
CA CYS A 182 -4.58 -26.64 -4.52
C CYS A 182 -3.67 -27.39 -5.53
N ARG A 183 -3.97 -27.43 -6.85
CA ARG A 183 -3.24 -28.28 -7.81
C ARG A 183 -2.01 -27.65 -8.47
N ARG A 184 -1.81 -26.32 -8.37
CA ARG A 184 -0.73 -25.60 -9.09
C ARG A 184 0.39 -25.06 -8.20
N HIS A 185 0.87 -25.82 -7.21
CA HIS A 185 2.02 -25.38 -6.40
C HIS A 185 3.37 -25.83 -6.97
N PRO A 186 4.23 -24.91 -7.46
CA PRO A 186 5.66 -25.19 -7.62
C PRO A 186 6.30 -25.46 -6.25
N ALA A 187 7.23 -26.40 -6.23
CA ALA A 187 7.76 -27.04 -5.03
C ALA A 187 8.77 -26.17 -4.26
N ASP A 188 8.38 -24.97 -3.83
CA ASP A 188 9.24 -24.10 -3.05
C ASP A 188 9.17 -24.37 -1.53
N ARG A 189 10.30 -24.22 -0.83
CA ARG A 189 10.42 -24.54 0.61
C ARG A 189 9.43 -23.76 1.49
N HIS A 190 9.02 -22.57 1.06
CA HIS A 190 8.04 -21.74 1.77
C HIS A 190 6.61 -22.30 1.74
N PHE A 191 6.30 -23.25 0.85
CA PHE A 191 4.95 -23.80 0.68
C PHE A 191 4.69 -25.12 1.42
N ARG A 192 5.69 -25.69 2.12
CA ARG A 192 5.48 -26.91 2.94
C ARG A 192 4.48 -26.72 4.06
N ALA A 193 4.34 -25.51 4.59
CA ALA A 193 3.35 -25.19 5.62
C ALA A 193 1.91 -25.21 5.08
N ALA A 194 1.69 -24.69 3.87
CA ALA A 194 0.37 -24.66 3.24
C ALA A 194 -0.12 -26.06 2.80
N ARG A 195 0.78 -26.95 2.36
CA ARG A 195 0.41 -28.36 2.06
C ARG A 195 -0.13 -29.13 3.28
N ARG A 196 0.23 -28.75 4.51
CA ARG A 196 -0.29 -29.39 5.74
C ARG A 196 -1.73 -28.97 6.04
N LEU A 197 -2.17 -27.82 5.54
CA LEU A 197 -3.55 -27.35 5.70
C LEU A 197 -4.50 -27.97 4.67
N CYS A 198 -4.00 -28.32 3.47
CA CYS A 198 -4.81 -28.85 2.37
C CYS A 198 -4.92 -30.41 2.34
N ASN A 199 -4.32 -31.14 3.29
CA ASN A 199 -4.42 -32.61 3.37
C ASN A 199 -4.74 -33.11 4.81
N PRO A 200 -5.99 -33.01 5.27
CA PRO A 200 -6.44 -33.68 6.48
C PRO A 200 -6.77 -35.13 6.15
N ARG A 201 -5.76 -35.97 5.88
CA ARG A 201 -5.97 -37.41 5.79
C ARG A 201 -6.09 -37.99 7.20
N GLY A 202 -7.32 -38.29 7.61
CA GLY A 202 -7.65 -39.66 8.02
C GLY A 202 -7.71 -40.02 9.50
N ASP A 203 -7.54 -39.09 10.44
CA ASP A 203 -7.81 -39.40 11.86
C ASP A 203 -8.98 -38.56 12.36
N GLY A 204 -10.10 -39.23 12.66
CA GLY A 204 -11.34 -38.65 13.19
C GLY A 204 -11.22 -38.11 14.61
N ARG A 205 -10.21 -37.28 14.86
CA ARG A 205 -10.08 -36.46 16.07
C ARG A 205 -10.01 -35.01 15.64
N SER A 206 -11.08 -34.28 15.91
CA SER A 206 -11.12 -32.82 15.87
C SER A 206 -9.87 -32.24 16.53
N ALA A 207 -8.96 -31.70 15.72
CA ALA A 207 -7.81 -30.97 16.22
C ALA A 207 -8.31 -29.71 16.96
N PRO A 208 -7.92 -29.48 18.22
CA PRO A 208 -8.32 -28.26 18.91
C PRO A 208 -7.71 -27.05 18.19
N ALA A 209 -8.52 -25.99 18.07
CA ALA A 209 -8.12 -24.73 17.45
C ALA A 209 -6.76 -24.25 17.97
N PRO A 210 -5.90 -23.69 17.11
CA PRO A 210 -4.63 -23.11 17.56
C PRO A 210 -4.94 -21.96 18.53
N ARG A 211 -4.59 -22.16 19.81
CA ARG A 211 -4.60 -21.08 20.80
C ARG A 211 -3.62 -20.01 20.33
N VAL A 212 -4.15 -18.85 19.97
CA VAL A 212 -3.36 -17.63 19.81
C VAL A 212 -2.60 -17.41 21.13
N PRO A 213 -1.25 -17.30 21.12
CA PRO A 213 -0.53 -16.91 22.31
C PRO A 213 -0.94 -15.48 22.66
N VAL A 214 -1.72 -15.31 23.72
CA VAL A 214 -1.92 -14.03 24.39
C VAL A 214 -0.53 -13.55 24.82
N PRO A 215 -0.07 -12.34 24.48
CA PRO A 215 1.22 -11.83 24.92
C PRO A 215 1.18 -11.68 26.44
N ASN A 216 1.77 -12.65 27.15
CA ASN A 216 1.86 -12.61 28.59
C ASN A 216 2.97 -11.62 28.96
N HIS A 217 2.60 -10.60 29.74
CA HIS A 217 3.47 -9.58 30.31
C HIS A 217 4.44 -10.21 31.34
N GLN A 218 5.43 -10.98 30.86
CA GLN A 218 6.55 -11.43 31.68
C GLN A 218 7.84 -11.29 30.86
N TYR A 219 8.35 -10.07 30.83
CA TYR A 219 9.68 -9.74 30.34
C TYR A 219 10.72 -10.32 31.31
N ARG A 220 11.10 -11.58 31.08
CA ARG A 220 12.12 -12.28 31.86
C ARG A 220 13.49 -11.68 31.50
N ARG A 221 14.03 -10.88 32.42
CA ARG A 221 15.40 -10.37 32.42
C ARG A 221 16.39 -11.48 32.03
N ARG A 222 17.09 -11.31 30.90
CA ARG A 222 18.42 -11.89 30.71
C ARG A 222 19.43 -10.76 30.61
N HIS A 223 20.14 -10.55 31.71
CA HIS A 223 21.33 -9.74 31.79
C HIS A 223 22.35 -10.21 30.74
N ARG A 224 22.64 -9.34 29.76
CA ARG A 224 23.95 -9.30 29.11
C ARG A 224 24.57 -7.95 29.45
N HIS A 225 25.62 -8.02 30.25
CA HIS A 225 26.56 -6.94 30.49
C HIS A 225 27.02 -6.33 29.16
N ARG A 226 26.63 -5.08 28.88
CA ARG A 226 27.39 -4.15 28.06
C ARG A 226 27.08 -2.73 28.54
N SER A 227 28.08 -2.17 29.23
CA SER A 227 28.38 -0.74 29.40
C SER A 227 27.19 0.23 29.48
N VAL A 228 26.86 0.59 30.72
CA VAL A 228 26.02 1.73 31.09
C VAL A 228 26.70 3.02 30.62
N VAL A 229 26.19 3.65 29.57
CA VAL A 229 26.45 5.07 29.30
C VAL A 229 25.34 5.86 30.01
N ARG A 230 25.68 6.45 31.16
CA ARG A 230 24.84 7.45 31.82
C ARG A 230 24.83 8.71 30.94
N CYS A 231 23.74 9.00 30.25
CA CYS A 231 23.44 10.37 29.84
C CYS A 231 22.58 10.99 30.95
N GLY A 232 23.23 11.75 31.82
CA GLY A 232 22.57 12.62 32.78
C GLY A 232 21.96 13.82 32.06
N TYR A 233 20.67 14.04 32.27
CA TYR A 233 19.99 15.28 31.92
C TYR A 233 20.43 16.36 32.91
N ARG A 234 21.15 17.38 32.41
CA ARG A 234 21.57 18.56 33.20
C ARG A 234 20.70 19.74 32.77
N PRO A 235 19.81 20.27 33.63
CA PRO A 235 19.15 21.54 33.38
C PRO A 235 19.97 22.66 34.04
N GLU A 236 20.53 23.55 33.25
CA GLU A 236 20.93 24.92 33.64
C GLU A 236 20.40 25.81 32.49
N ALA A 237 19.40 26.69 32.63
CA ALA A 237 19.15 27.77 33.59
C ALA A 237 20.25 28.84 33.58
N LEU A 238 20.25 29.69 32.55
CA LEU A 238 20.24 31.16 32.63
C LEU A 238 20.08 31.78 31.24
#